data_AF-A0A2K0W3F9-F1
#
_entry.id   AF-A0A2K0W3F9-F1
#
_cell.length_a   1.000
_cell.length_b   1.000
_cell.length_c   1.000
_cell.angle_alpha   90.00
_cell.angle_beta   90.00
_cell.angle_gamma   90.00
#
_symmetry.space_group_name_H-M   'P 1'
#
loop_
_entity.id
_entity.type
_entity.pdbx_description
1 polymer ?
#
loop_
_entity_poly.entity_id
_entity_poly.type
_entity_poly.pdbx_seq_one_letter_code
_entity_poly.pdbx_strand_id
1 'polypeptide(L)'
;MKPFVLLQDQEPDPPLYGFTKRTFEASIRRPPCECPDCQDGFYPEKSQENPEHSYRQRLSNAEAERRACSTVDDIQRRRSRLSEKIRVFGDVLLSRWQRKSQAKRATLLKGAAPDLEAQQWLLPRYNYMRERFYILARKQSRRRQLLLPWLNVHVLKSNPAVLFALLHYRTAYPPQSWATFDSNQLKVSWAAGYFDVDFSAKCVVMHGDQYGSLVDWEAKAAHRGDTLGYPRAMLVLEAQAYLFEVLCNIVDKILEGVPLQPPRAEKWHDLVSREEFRETNAVEIWSPYTNQAFSRPPMFNCDYLLTLAKSRLEETGDHLWYLQCDSDYMRRHVKLWFATEVFKKAPEQQRAMMLTQRIVLEIESHFFLAMD
;
A
#
# COMPACT_ATOMS: atom_id res chain seq x y z
N MET A 1 5.54 29.52 -2.86
CA MET A 1 5.95 28.19 -2.34
C MET A 1 6.23 27.30 -3.53
N LYS A 2 7.09 26.28 -3.35
CA LYS A 2 8.18 25.83 -4.25
C LYS A 2 9.51 26.56 -4.00
N PRO A 3 10.17 26.30 -2.86
CA PRO A 3 11.45 26.95 -2.54
C PRO A 3 12.60 26.46 -3.43
N PHE A 4 12.51 25.23 -3.93
CA PHE A 4 13.52 24.57 -4.74
C PHE A 4 13.26 24.75 -6.23
N VAL A 5 14.32 25.05 -6.98
CA VAL A 5 14.35 25.17 -8.44
C VAL A 5 15.44 24.26 -8.97
N LEU A 6 15.14 23.53 -10.05
CA LEU A 6 16.10 22.67 -10.72
C LEU A 6 17.20 23.54 -11.36
N LEU A 7 18.45 23.36 -10.94
CA LEU A 7 19.61 24.08 -11.47
C LEU A 7 20.31 23.29 -12.57
N GLN A 8 20.46 21.98 -12.37
CA GLN A 8 21.16 21.09 -13.28
C GLN A 8 20.52 19.70 -13.26
N ASP A 9 20.34 19.13 -14.44
CA ASP A 9 19.90 17.74 -14.63
C ASP A 9 20.79 17.12 -15.71
N GLN A 10 21.89 16.50 -15.29
CA GLN A 10 22.84 15.83 -16.18
C GLN A 10 23.10 14.42 -15.65
N GLU A 11 22.93 13.41 -16.51
CA GLU A 11 23.30 12.04 -16.17
C GLU A 11 24.83 11.89 -16.15
N PRO A 12 25.40 11.11 -15.22
CA PRO A 12 24.74 10.18 -14.30
C PRO A 12 24.30 10.78 -12.95
N ASP A 13 24.68 12.02 -12.64
CA ASP A 13 24.50 12.63 -11.32
C ASP A 13 23.02 12.91 -11.00
N PRO A 14 22.59 12.84 -9.74
CA PRO A 14 21.23 13.24 -9.36
C PRO A 14 20.95 14.71 -9.73
N PRO A 15 19.70 15.06 -10.07
CA PRO A 15 19.28 16.44 -10.29
C PRO A 15 19.65 17.35 -9.11
N LEU A 16 20.26 18.50 -9.40
CA LEU A 16 20.65 19.48 -8.40
C LEU A 16 19.60 20.56 -8.27
N TYR A 17 19.15 20.78 -7.03
CA TYR A 17 18.16 21.78 -6.69
C TYR A 17 18.78 22.91 -5.89
N GLY A 18 18.45 24.15 -6.27
CA GLY A 18 18.85 25.36 -5.56
C GLY A 18 17.65 26.09 -4.99
N PHE A 19 17.92 27.03 -4.08
CA PHE A 19 16.90 27.88 -3.48
C PHE A 19 17.52 29.24 -3.10
N THR A 20 16.68 30.25 -2.92
CA THR A 20 17.10 31.48 -2.23
C THR A 20 16.82 31.33 -0.74
N LYS A 21 17.70 31.85 0.12
CA LYS A 21 17.54 31.78 1.58
C LYS A 21 16.15 32.27 2.03
N ARG A 22 15.70 33.40 1.49
CA ARG A 22 14.38 33.98 1.79
C ARG A 22 13.22 33.05 1.42
N THR A 23 13.24 32.45 0.22
CA THR A 23 12.15 31.56 -0.23
C THR A 23 12.15 30.24 0.54
N PHE A 24 13.33 29.77 0.93
CA PHE A 24 13.52 28.57 1.72
C PHE A 24 13.01 28.74 3.15
N GLU A 25 13.47 29.76 3.88
CA GLU A 25 12.99 30.06 5.24
C GLU A 25 11.48 30.28 5.27
N ALA A 26 10.95 31.00 4.27
CA ALA A 26 9.51 31.21 4.15
C ALA A 26 8.71 29.93 3.80
N SER A 27 9.37 28.85 3.39
CA SER A 27 8.73 27.57 3.05
C SER A 27 8.63 26.59 4.22
N ILE A 28 9.53 26.67 5.21
CA ILE A 28 9.57 25.77 6.36
C ILE A 28 8.30 25.91 7.20
N ARG A 29 7.74 24.78 7.62
CA ARG A 29 6.51 24.71 8.41
C ARG A 29 6.71 23.83 9.62
N ARG A 30 6.67 24.44 10.79
CA ARG A 30 6.70 23.73 12.07
C ARG A 30 5.52 22.76 12.18
N PRO A 31 5.75 21.44 12.36
CA PRO A 31 4.67 20.52 12.65
C PRO A 31 4.08 20.82 14.04
N PRO A 32 2.81 20.45 14.32
CA PRO A 32 2.21 20.64 15.64
C PRO A 32 2.93 19.89 16.77
N CYS A 33 3.62 18.80 16.45
CA CYS A 33 4.40 17.98 17.38
C CYS A 33 5.52 17.25 16.61
N GLU A 34 6.67 17.02 17.27
CA GLU A 34 7.84 16.36 16.69
C GLU A 34 8.07 14.93 17.20
N CYS A 35 7.13 14.37 17.97
CA CYS A 35 7.22 12.99 18.43
C CYS A 35 7.19 12.00 17.23
N PRO A 36 7.77 10.79 17.37
CA PRO A 36 7.79 9.80 16.29
C PRO A 36 6.42 9.53 15.65
N ASP A 37 5.34 9.49 16.45
CA ASP A 37 3.98 9.25 15.95
C ASP A 37 3.47 10.38 15.05
N CYS A 38 3.82 11.64 15.36
CA CYS A 38 3.36 12.80 14.60
C CYS A 38 4.18 13.05 13.33
N GLN A 39 5.41 12.53 13.25
CA GLN A 39 6.25 12.59 12.03
C GLN A 39 5.67 11.76 10.87
N ASP A 40 4.79 10.80 11.18
CA ASP A 40 4.02 10.09 10.17
C ASP A 40 2.95 10.97 9.50
N GLY A 41 2.52 12.07 10.16
CA GLY A 41 1.51 13.00 9.64
C GLY A 41 2.08 14.28 9.00
N PHE A 42 3.23 14.75 9.48
CA PHE A 42 3.89 15.97 9.04
C PHE A 42 5.40 15.75 8.90
N TYR A 43 6.03 16.47 7.96
CA TYR A 43 7.48 16.42 7.84
C TYR A 43 8.12 17.22 8.98
N PRO A 44 9.14 16.66 9.69
CA PRO A 44 9.94 17.42 10.64
C PRO A 44 10.57 18.65 10.00
N GLU A 45 10.78 19.73 10.76
CA GLU A 45 11.39 20.97 10.22
C GLU A 45 12.75 20.70 9.56
N LYS A 46 13.59 19.91 10.22
CA LYS A 46 14.91 19.52 9.70
C LYS A 46 14.83 18.71 8.41
N SER A 47 13.80 17.88 8.24
CA SER A 47 13.63 17.09 7.01
C SER A 47 13.26 17.97 5.83
N GLN A 48 12.50 19.05 6.06
CA GLN A 48 12.06 20.00 5.01
C GLN A 48 13.23 20.78 4.39
N GLU A 49 14.43 20.71 4.97
CA GLU A 49 15.65 21.22 4.36
C GLU A 49 16.03 20.44 3.08
N ASN A 50 15.58 19.20 2.96
CA ASN A 50 15.75 18.38 1.77
C ASN A 50 14.63 18.64 0.76
N PRO A 51 14.94 18.73 -0.55
CA PRO A 51 13.96 18.96 -1.60
C PRO A 51 12.77 17.99 -1.56
N GLU A 52 13.01 16.70 -1.30
CA GLU A 52 12.02 15.62 -1.33
C GLU A 52 10.98 15.68 -0.20
N HIS A 53 11.27 16.36 0.91
CA HIS A 53 10.34 16.55 2.03
C HIS A 53 9.78 17.97 2.06
N SER A 54 9.82 18.69 0.94
CA SER A 54 9.28 20.04 0.85
C SER A 54 7.78 20.06 0.55
N TYR A 55 7.09 21.04 1.13
CA TYR A 55 5.67 21.27 0.82
C TYR A 55 5.52 22.09 -0.47
N ARG A 56 4.63 21.63 -1.36
CA ARG A 56 4.35 22.30 -2.64
C ARG A 56 3.73 23.68 -2.43
N GLN A 57 2.73 23.77 -1.56
CA GLN A 57 2.04 25.01 -1.20
C GLN A 57 1.42 24.89 0.19
N ARG A 58 0.95 26.01 0.74
CA ARG A 58 0.14 26.10 1.95
C ARG A 58 -1.29 26.38 1.54
N LEU A 59 -2.22 25.63 2.09
CA LEU A 59 -3.65 25.82 1.88
C LEU A 59 -4.24 26.67 3.01
N SER A 60 -5.28 27.42 2.66
CA SER A 60 -6.21 27.94 3.67
C SER A 60 -7.05 26.79 4.25
N ASN A 61 -7.64 27.00 5.44
CA ASN A 61 -8.51 26.00 6.06
C ASN A 61 -9.70 25.64 5.15
N ALA A 62 -10.31 26.65 4.51
CA ALA A 62 -11.43 26.45 3.59
C ALA A 62 -11.05 25.64 2.33
N GLU A 63 -9.85 25.83 1.80
CA GLU A 63 -9.36 25.01 0.68
C GLU A 63 -9.05 23.59 1.11
N ALA A 64 -8.43 23.42 2.28
CA ALA A 64 -8.11 22.11 2.84
C ALA A 64 -9.38 21.29 3.09
N GLU A 65 -10.36 21.89 3.73
CA GLU A 65 -11.67 21.28 4.01
C GLU A 65 -12.39 20.89 2.72
N ARG A 66 -12.50 21.83 1.76
CA ARG A 66 -13.16 21.57 0.48
C ARG A 66 -12.53 20.39 -0.28
N ARG A 67 -11.20 20.28 -0.27
CA ARG A 67 -10.50 19.19 -0.94
C ARG A 67 -10.71 17.85 -0.23
N ALA A 68 -10.64 17.81 1.10
CA ALA A 68 -10.89 16.59 1.85
C ALA A 68 -12.33 16.10 1.65
N CYS A 69 -13.32 16.98 1.83
CA CYS A 69 -14.74 16.66 1.67
C CYS A 69 -15.06 16.18 0.23
N SER A 70 -14.62 16.93 -0.79
CA SER A 70 -14.84 16.55 -2.19
C SER A 70 -14.23 15.18 -2.54
N THR A 71 -13.07 14.87 -1.95
CA THR A 71 -12.41 13.57 -2.16
C THR A 71 -13.21 12.44 -1.51
N VAL A 72 -13.71 12.63 -0.28
CA VAL A 72 -14.56 11.65 0.40
C VAL A 72 -15.89 11.45 -0.33
N ASP A 73 -16.50 12.52 -0.84
CA ASP A 73 -17.72 12.44 -1.65
C ASP A 73 -17.50 11.62 -2.92
N ASP A 74 -16.36 11.79 -3.61
CA ASP A 74 -16.02 10.96 -4.77
C ASP A 74 -15.81 9.48 -4.39
N ILE A 75 -15.12 9.21 -3.29
CA ILE A 75 -14.92 7.86 -2.75
C ILE A 75 -16.28 7.19 -2.51
N GLN A 76 -17.18 7.84 -1.75
CA GLN A 76 -18.47 7.27 -1.39
C GLN A 76 -19.38 7.07 -2.60
N ARG A 77 -19.40 8.04 -3.52
CA ARG A 77 -20.16 7.94 -4.78
C ARG A 77 -19.69 6.74 -5.60
N ARG A 78 -18.38 6.57 -5.80
CA ARG A 78 -17.82 5.45 -6.58
C ARG A 78 -18.01 4.11 -5.88
N ARG A 79 -17.82 4.05 -4.56
CA ARG A 79 -18.09 2.86 -3.75
C ARG A 79 -19.55 2.42 -3.86
N SER A 80 -20.49 3.36 -3.77
CA SER A 80 -21.93 3.09 -3.92
C SER A 80 -22.25 2.59 -5.32
N ARG A 81 -21.70 3.23 -6.36
CA ARG A 81 -21.83 2.78 -7.76
C ARG A 81 -21.30 1.36 -7.96
N LEU A 82 -20.15 1.02 -7.39
CA LEU A 82 -19.58 -0.33 -7.47
C LEU A 82 -20.43 -1.36 -6.74
N SER A 83 -20.91 -1.02 -5.54
CA SER A 83 -21.79 -1.89 -4.76
C SER A 83 -23.07 -2.20 -5.53
N GLU A 84 -23.66 -1.19 -6.17
CA GLU A 84 -24.84 -1.37 -7.01
C GLU A 84 -24.54 -2.22 -8.25
N LYS A 85 -23.39 -2.02 -8.91
CA LYS A 85 -23.00 -2.87 -10.04
C LYS A 85 -22.77 -4.32 -9.64
N ILE A 86 -22.19 -4.57 -8.48
CA ILE A 86 -22.01 -5.93 -7.95
C ILE A 86 -23.37 -6.56 -7.65
N ARG A 87 -24.28 -5.82 -7.03
CA ARG A 87 -25.65 -6.27 -6.75
C ARG A 87 -26.41 -6.65 -8.01
N VAL A 88 -26.25 -5.86 -9.09
CA VAL A 88 -27.00 -6.07 -10.33
C VAL A 88 -26.36 -7.08 -11.27
N PHE A 89 -25.03 -7.06 -11.38
CA PHE A 89 -24.29 -7.78 -12.40
C PHE A 89 -23.27 -8.78 -11.83
N GLY A 90 -23.31 -9.11 -10.54
CA GLY A 90 -22.32 -9.95 -9.87
C GLY A 90 -22.04 -11.27 -10.60
N ASP A 91 -23.08 -12.00 -10.98
CA ASP A 91 -22.96 -13.27 -11.71
C ASP A 91 -22.30 -13.11 -13.09
N VAL A 92 -22.66 -12.05 -13.80
CA VAL A 92 -22.15 -11.74 -15.14
C VAL A 92 -20.69 -11.31 -15.05
N LEU A 93 -20.36 -10.49 -14.05
CA LEU A 93 -19.00 -10.04 -13.76
C LEU A 93 -18.08 -11.24 -13.50
N LEU A 94 -18.48 -12.15 -12.60
CA LEU A 94 -17.73 -13.37 -12.30
C LEU A 94 -17.47 -14.18 -13.57
N SER A 95 -18.54 -14.49 -14.30
CA SER A 95 -18.48 -15.33 -15.50
C SER A 95 -17.59 -14.72 -16.57
N ARG A 96 -17.71 -13.41 -16.85
CA ARG A 96 -16.92 -12.74 -17.89
C ARG A 96 -15.45 -12.61 -17.50
N TRP A 97 -15.13 -12.37 -16.24
CA TRP A 97 -13.74 -12.24 -15.78
C TRP A 97 -13.01 -13.59 -15.71
N GLN A 98 -13.67 -14.61 -15.15
CA GLN A 98 -13.12 -15.97 -15.04
C GLN A 98 -12.80 -16.56 -16.42
N ARG A 99 -13.70 -16.41 -17.40
CA ARG A 99 -13.51 -16.94 -18.78
C ARG A 99 -12.39 -16.26 -19.57
N LYS A 100 -11.89 -15.10 -19.16
CA LYS A 100 -10.78 -14.43 -19.85
C LYS A 100 -9.46 -15.11 -19.49
N SER A 101 -8.64 -15.40 -20.50
CA SER A 101 -7.25 -15.80 -20.29
C SER A 101 -6.44 -14.67 -19.65
N GLN A 102 -5.28 -14.99 -19.04
CA GLN A 102 -4.40 -13.98 -18.44
C GLN A 102 -4.01 -12.85 -19.43
N ALA A 103 -3.76 -13.19 -20.70
CA ALA A 103 -3.48 -12.20 -21.74
C ALA A 103 -4.67 -11.26 -22.00
N LYS A 104 -5.89 -11.82 -22.13
CA LYS A 104 -7.12 -11.03 -22.30
C LYS A 104 -7.40 -10.14 -21.08
N ARG A 105 -7.13 -10.63 -19.87
CA ARG A 105 -7.23 -9.83 -18.63
C ARG A 105 -6.23 -8.67 -18.65
N ALA A 106 -4.97 -8.92 -19.00
CA ALA A 106 -3.96 -7.86 -19.09
C ALA A 106 -4.34 -6.77 -20.11
N THR A 107 -4.84 -7.13 -21.29
CA THR A 107 -5.32 -6.16 -22.29
C THR A 107 -6.49 -5.34 -21.77
N LEU A 108 -7.47 -5.98 -21.11
CA LEU A 108 -8.61 -5.27 -20.51
C LEU A 108 -8.14 -4.29 -19.43
N LEU A 109 -7.26 -4.72 -18.53
CA LEU A 109 -6.73 -3.88 -17.46
C LEU A 109 -6.00 -2.65 -18.00
N LYS A 110 -5.16 -2.82 -19.04
CA LYS A 110 -4.48 -1.70 -19.70
C LYS A 110 -5.45 -0.72 -20.38
N GLY A 111 -6.54 -1.24 -20.95
CA GLY A 111 -7.59 -0.40 -21.54
C GLY A 111 -8.44 0.34 -20.51
N ALA A 112 -8.69 -0.27 -19.34
CA ALA A 112 -9.51 0.30 -18.27
C ALA A 112 -8.72 1.27 -17.37
N ALA A 113 -7.43 0.99 -17.14
CA ALA A 113 -6.54 1.78 -16.31
C ALA A 113 -5.13 1.82 -16.94
N PRO A 114 -4.90 2.73 -17.91
CA PRO A 114 -3.62 2.82 -18.61
C PRO A 114 -2.41 3.10 -17.71
N ASP A 115 -2.64 3.82 -16.60
CA ASP A 115 -1.61 4.18 -15.62
C ASP A 115 -1.27 3.04 -14.66
N LEU A 116 -1.96 1.90 -14.72
CA LEU A 116 -1.75 0.82 -13.77
C LEU A 116 -0.35 0.21 -13.93
N GLU A 117 0.37 0.02 -12.81
CA GLU A 117 1.71 -0.55 -12.84
C GLU A 117 1.67 -1.96 -13.45
N ALA A 118 2.64 -2.27 -14.31
CA ALA A 118 2.66 -3.54 -15.04
C ALA A 118 3.16 -4.70 -14.15
N GLN A 119 4.12 -4.42 -13.26
CA GLN A 119 4.86 -5.43 -12.51
C GLN A 119 4.68 -5.27 -10.99
N GLN A 120 4.82 -6.36 -10.25
CA GLN A 120 4.92 -6.30 -8.79
C GLN A 120 6.19 -5.55 -8.33
N TRP A 121 6.28 -5.29 -7.03
CA TRP A 121 7.47 -4.79 -6.37
C TRP A 121 7.96 -3.45 -6.94
N LEU A 122 7.02 -2.51 -7.15
CA LEU A 122 7.37 -1.18 -7.62
C LEU A 122 8.31 -0.46 -6.65
N LEU A 123 8.02 -0.45 -5.35
CA LEU A 123 8.82 0.33 -4.38
C LEU A 123 10.31 -0.05 -4.40
N PRO A 124 10.70 -1.33 -4.31
CA PRO A 124 12.11 -1.71 -4.44
C PRO A 124 12.73 -1.27 -5.77
N ARG A 125 12.01 -1.38 -6.89
CA ARG A 125 12.52 -0.95 -8.21
C ARG A 125 12.66 0.57 -8.31
N TYR A 126 11.73 1.31 -7.73
CA TYR A 126 11.69 2.77 -7.80
C TYR A 126 12.89 3.42 -7.11
N ASN A 127 13.45 2.79 -6.07
CA ASN A 127 14.69 3.21 -5.43
C ASN A 127 15.90 3.27 -6.38
N TYR A 128 15.86 2.53 -7.50
CA TYR A 128 16.92 2.53 -8.50
C TYR A 128 16.58 3.39 -9.72
N MET A 129 15.40 4.02 -9.76
CA MET A 129 14.99 4.88 -10.86
C MET A 129 15.43 6.32 -10.61
N ARG A 130 15.96 6.99 -11.66
CA ARG A 130 16.29 8.43 -11.62
C ARG A 130 15.09 9.28 -11.21
N GLU A 131 13.88 8.87 -11.60
CA GLU A 131 12.62 9.57 -11.29
C GLU A 131 12.41 9.83 -9.79
N ARG A 132 13.03 9.02 -8.90
CA ARG A 132 12.92 9.22 -7.44
C ARG A 132 13.43 10.58 -6.98
N PHE A 133 14.43 11.12 -7.67
CA PHE A 133 15.07 12.39 -7.33
C PHE A 133 14.27 13.61 -7.78
N TYR A 134 13.31 13.44 -8.69
CA TYR A 134 12.52 14.57 -9.15
C TYR A 134 11.50 14.99 -8.11
N ILE A 135 11.48 16.27 -7.76
CA ILE A 135 10.42 16.89 -6.96
C ILE A 135 9.56 17.78 -7.83
N LEU A 136 8.25 17.83 -7.58
CA LEU A 136 7.28 18.69 -8.27
C LEU A 136 7.19 18.52 -9.80
N ALA A 137 7.85 17.50 -10.35
CA ALA A 137 7.92 17.15 -11.76
C ALA A 137 7.67 15.65 -12.01
N ARG A 138 7.27 14.89 -10.99
CA ARG A 138 6.94 13.46 -11.12
C ARG A 138 5.71 13.29 -11.99
N LYS A 139 5.69 12.25 -12.84
CA LYS A 139 4.53 11.95 -13.68
C LYS A 139 3.33 11.58 -12.80
N GLN A 140 2.14 12.07 -13.17
CA GLN A 140 0.90 11.75 -12.45
C GLN A 140 0.65 10.23 -12.38
N SER A 141 0.98 9.50 -13.45
CA SER A 141 0.90 8.04 -13.49
C SER A 141 1.79 7.39 -12.43
N ARG A 142 3.03 7.89 -12.26
CA ARG A 142 3.94 7.37 -11.23
C ARG A 142 3.43 7.64 -9.84
N ARG A 143 2.91 8.85 -9.57
CA ARG A 143 2.29 9.19 -8.29
C ARG A 143 1.17 8.18 -7.95
N ARG A 144 0.27 7.93 -8.88
CA ARG A 144 -0.83 6.95 -8.75
C ARG A 144 -0.34 5.53 -8.43
N GLN A 145 0.72 5.09 -9.09
CA GLN A 145 1.31 3.78 -8.85
C GLN A 145 2.00 3.69 -7.48
N LEU A 146 2.63 4.78 -7.01
CA LEU A 146 3.24 4.85 -5.68
C LEU A 146 2.20 4.94 -4.55
N LEU A 147 1.00 5.46 -4.83
CA LEU A 147 -0.12 5.44 -3.90
C LEU A 147 -0.65 4.02 -3.65
N LEU A 148 -0.65 3.18 -4.69
CA LEU A 148 -1.16 1.80 -4.65
C LEU A 148 -0.14 0.80 -5.24
N PRO A 149 1.04 0.63 -4.64
CA PRO A 149 2.13 -0.17 -5.23
C PRO A 149 1.79 -1.67 -5.32
N TRP A 150 0.82 -2.12 -4.53
CA TRP A 150 0.28 -3.48 -4.55
C TRP A 150 -0.77 -3.71 -5.65
N LEU A 151 -1.34 -2.65 -6.23
CA LEU A 151 -2.34 -2.72 -7.30
C LEU A 151 -1.66 -2.67 -8.68
N ASN A 152 -1.47 -3.83 -9.29
CA ASN A 152 -0.76 -3.94 -10.57
C ASN A 152 -1.37 -5.01 -11.49
N VAL A 153 -1.05 -4.90 -12.78
CA VAL A 153 -1.55 -5.80 -13.84
C VAL A 153 -1.11 -7.23 -13.58
N HIS A 154 0.11 -7.45 -13.11
CA HIS A 154 0.64 -8.79 -12.83
C HIS A 154 -0.21 -9.53 -11.79
N VAL A 155 -0.55 -8.88 -10.68
CA VAL A 155 -1.39 -9.45 -9.62
C VAL A 155 -2.80 -9.74 -10.14
N LEU A 156 -3.47 -8.75 -10.73
CA LEU A 156 -4.87 -8.87 -11.13
C LEU A 156 -5.09 -9.88 -12.26
N LYS A 157 -4.14 -10.04 -13.19
CA LYS A 157 -4.31 -10.98 -14.31
C LYS A 157 -4.09 -12.44 -13.89
N SER A 158 -3.20 -12.68 -12.93
CA SER A 158 -2.67 -14.01 -12.60
C SER A 158 -3.73 -14.91 -11.98
N ASN A 159 -4.49 -14.39 -11.02
CA ASN A 159 -5.57 -15.11 -10.35
C ASN A 159 -6.88 -14.30 -10.43
N PRO A 160 -7.96 -14.83 -11.04
CA PRO A 160 -9.21 -14.09 -11.16
C PRO A 160 -9.85 -13.75 -9.81
N ALA A 161 -9.63 -14.58 -8.77
CA ALA A 161 -10.18 -14.39 -7.44
C ALA A 161 -9.68 -13.09 -6.77
N VAL A 162 -8.50 -12.60 -7.13
CA VAL A 162 -7.92 -11.37 -6.55
C VAL A 162 -8.78 -10.14 -6.85
N LEU A 163 -9.27 -10.01 -8.09
CA LEU A 163 -10.16 -8.90 -8.43
C LEU A 163 -11.49 -8.99 -7.68
N PHE A 164 -12.02 -10.20 -7.50
CA PHE A 164 -13.28 -10.40 -6.78
C PHE A 164 -13.14 -10.10 -5.30
N ALA A 165 -12.07 -10.58 -4.67
CA ALA A 165 -11.75 -10.27 -3.29
C ALA A 165 -11.60 -8.76 -3.09
N LEU A 166 -10.85 -8.08 -3.97
CA LEU A 166 -10.67 -6.64 -3.91
C LEU A 166 -12.00 -5.88 -4.01
N LEU A 167 -12.84 -6.24 -4.99
CA LEU A 167 -14.16 -5.64 -5.18
C LEU A 167 -15.06 -5.88 -3.98
N HIS A 168 -15.12 -7.12 -3.48
CA HIS A 168 -15.94 -7.46 -2.32
C HIS A 168 -15.50 -6.69 -1.08
N TYR A 169 -14.24 -6.79 -0.68
CA TYR A 169 -13.79 -6.21 0.58
C TYR A 169 -13.76 -4.67 0.58
N ARG A 170 -13.48 -4.03 -0.56
CA ARG A 170 -13.53 -2.56 -0.66
C ARG A 170 -14.95 -2.00 -0.75
N THR A 171 -15.95 -2.82 -1.11
CA THR A 171 -17.36 -2.39 -1.11
C THR A 171 -18.10 -2.78 0.17
N ALA A 172 -17.81 -3.96 0.73
CA ALA A 172 -18.45 -4.46 1.95
C ALA A 172 -18.10 -3.63 3.19
N TYR A 173 -16.88 -3.11 3.27
CA TYR A 173 -16.42 -2.30 4.40
C TYR A 173 -16.35 -0.82 4.00
N PRO A 174 -16.62 0.11 4.94
CA PRO A 174 -16.54 1.53 4.65
C PRO A 174 -15.08 1.99 4.53
N PRO A 175 -14.79 3.09 3.79
CA PRO A 175 -13.42 3.54 3.53
C PRO A 175 -12.59 3.80 4.79
N GLN A 176 -13.21 4.29 5.86
CA GLN A 176 -12.53 4.53 7.13
C GLN A 176 -11.96 3.27 7.79
N SER A 177 -12.56 2.10 7.57
CA SER A 177 -12.02 0.82 8.08
C SER A 177 -10.68 0.44 7.43
N TRP A 178 -10.34 1.09 6.31
CA TRP A 178 -9.11 0.86 5.57
C TRP A 178 -8.03 1.91 5.82
N ALA A 179 -8.35 3.01 6.53
CA ALA A 179 -7.47 4.17 6.64
C ALA A 179 -6.10 3.83 7.24
N THR A 180 -6.05 3.00 8.29
CA THR A 180 -4.80 2.55 8.90
C THR A 180 -3.96 1.70 7.94
N PHE A 181 -4.59 0.76 7.24
CA PHE A 181 -3.91 -0.05 6.23
C PHE A 181 -3.35 0.81 5.11
N ASP A 182 -4.20 1.66 4.52
CA ASP A 182 -3.83 2.51 3.39
C ASP A 182 -2.73 3.51 3.79
N SER A 183 -2.77 4.06 5.01
CA SER A 183 -1.68 4.87 5.56
C SER A 183 -0.38 4.06 5.71
N ASN A 184 -0.44 2.84 6.24
CA ASN A 184 0.75 1.99 6.39
C ASN A 184 1.40 1.66 5.05
N GLN A 185 0.62 1.44 3.98
CA GLN A 185 1.16 1.19 2.64
C GLN A 185 2.01 2.33 2.09
N LEU A 186 1.77 3.55 2.57
CA LEU A 186 2.47 4.75 2.12
C LEU A 186 3.72 5.08 2.95
N LYS A 187 4.05 4.31 4.01
CA LYS A 187 5.12 4.65 4.98
C LYS A 187 6.48 4.84 4.32
N VAL A 188 6.91 3.86 3.53
CA VAL A 188 8.21 3.90 2.83
C VAL A 188 8.28 5.08 1.87
N SER A 189 7.26 5.26 1.03
CA SER A 189 7.21 6.35 0.05
C SER A 189 7.19 7.74 0.69
N TRP A 190 6.61 7.88 1.88
CA TRP A 190 6.60 9.13 2.64
C TRP A 190 7.93 9.43 3.31
N ALA A 191 8.50 8.44 4.00
CA ALA A 191 9.83 8.56 4.58
C ALA A 191 10.87 8.94 3.51
N ALA A 192 10.71 8.40 2.28
CA ALA A 192 11.58 8.70 1.15
C ALA A 192 11.23 9.98 0.36
N GLY A 193 10.20 10.74 0.74
CA GLY A 193 9.83 11.99 0.07
C GLY A 193 9.31 11.83 -1.37
N TYR A 194 8.64 10.71 -1.68
CA TYR A 194 8.17 10.39 -3.04
C TYR A 194 6.87 11.08 -3.45
N PHE A 195 6.26 11.84 -2.55
CA PHE A 195 5.02 12.55 -2.82
C PHE A 195 5.20 14.05 -2.65
N ASP A 196 4.80 14.78 -3.69
CA ASP A 196 4.54 16.21 -3.57
C ASP A 196 3.24 16.39 -2.76
N VAL A 197 3.30 17.10 -1.65
CA VAL A 197 2.16 17.29 -0.75
C VAL A 197 1.98 18.77 -0.40
N ASP A 198 0.72 19.13 -0.10
CA ASP A 198 0.36 20.48 0.31
C ASP A 198 0.26 20.55 1.84
N PHE A 199 0.66 21.68 2.42
CA PHE A 199 0.63 21.92 3.86
C PHE A 199 -0.69 22.56 4.31
N SER A 200 -1.26 22.00 5.37
CA SER A 200 -2.21 22.65 6.27
C SER A 200 -1.83 22.21 7.69
N ALA A 201 -1.90 23.09 8.68
CA ALA A 201 -1.59 22.73 10.07
C ALA A 201 -2.70 21.89 10.73
N LYS A 202 -3.84 21.73 10.04
CA LYS A 202 -4.98 20.94 10.49
C LYS A 202 -4.73 19.44 10.34
N CYS A 203 -5.59 18.65 10.96
CA CYS A 203 -5.66 17.21 10.79
C CYS A 203 -6.97 16.80 10.14
N VAL A 204 -7.02 15.55 9.68
CA VAL A 204 -8.22 14.94 9.11
C VAL A 204 -8.60 13.75 9.97
N VAL A 205 -9.89 13.61 10.27
CA VAL A 205 -10.42 12.45 11.01
C VAL A 205 -10.35 11.20 10.12
N MET A 206 -9.75 10.11 10.64
CA MET A 206 -9.48 8.89 9.88
C MET A 206 -10.37 7.70 10.27
N HIS A 207 -11.37 7.91 11.14
CA HIS A 207 -12.29 6.88 11.61
C HIS A 207 -13.73 7.40 11.73
N GLY A 208 -14.67 6.46 11.93
CA GLY A 208 -16.06 6.78 12.25
C GLY A 208 -16.81 7.57 11.17
N ASP A 209 -17.88 8.23 11.57
CA ASP A 209 -18.79 8.97 10.67
C ASP A 209 -18.22 10.32 10.23
N GLN A 210 -17.24 10.84 10.97
CA GLN A 210 -16.56 12.10 10.65
C GLN A 210 -15.38 11.91 9.68
N TYR A 211 -15.18 10.71 9.12
CA TYR A 211 -14.10 10.41 8.20
C TYR A 211 -13.93 11.46 7.09
N GLY A 212 -12.73 12.04 7.00
CA GLY A 212 -12.41 13.12 6.07
C GLY A 212 -12.67 14.54 6.56
N SER A 213 -13.28 14.71 7.74
CA SER A 213 -13.54 16.02 8.32
C SER A 213 -12.24 16.69 8.79
N LEU A 214 -12.13 17.99 8.57
CA LEU A 214 -10.98 18.79 8.96
C LEU A 214 -11.11 19.24 10.42
N VAL A 215 -10.10 18.99 11.24
CA VAL A 215 -10.09 19.32 12.68
C VAL A 215 -8.77 19.96 13.09
N ASP A 216 -8.77 20.64 14.24
CA ASP A 216 -7.53 21.07 14.87
C ASP A 216 -6.71 19.88 15.36
N TRP A 217 -5.39 20.05 15.40
CA TRP A 217 -4.50 19.03 15.96
C TRP A 217 -4.72 18.93 17.47
N GLU A 218 -4.91 17.70 17.95
CA GLU A 218 -5.01 17.37 19.37
C GLU A 218 -4.13 16.15 19.65
N ALA A 219 -3.30 16.24 20.69
CA ALA A 219 -2.25 15.27 20.96
C ALA A 219 -2.79 13.85 21.16
N LYS A 220 -3.84 13.68 21.96
CA LYS A 220 -4.37 12.35 22.27
C LYS A 220 -5.04 11.72 21.05
N ALA A 221 -5.79 12.49 20.27
CA ALA A 221 -6.41 12.04 19.03
C ALA A 221 -5.37 11.65 17.97
N ALA A 222 -4.31 12.45 17.82
CA ALA A 222 -3.21 12.12 16.91
C ALA A 222 -2.48 10.84 17.32
N HIS A 223 -2.10 10.70 18.60
CA HIS A 223 -1.35 9.53 19.10
C HIS A 223 -2.20 8.24 19.13
N ARG A 224 -3.52 8.33 19.26
CA ARG A 224 -4.41 7.17 19.08
C ARG A 224 -4.64 6.79 17.61
N GLY A 225 -4.29 7.67 16.67
CA GLY A 225 -4.57 7.49 15.24
C GLY A 225 -5.99 7.88 14.81
N ASP A 226 -6.75 8.56 15.68
CA ASP A 226 -8.09 9.07 15.36
C ASP A 226 -8.02 10.15 14.26
N THR A 227 -6.96 10.95 14.31
CA THR A 227 -6.70 12.02 13.33
C THR A 227 -5.31 11.88 12.74
N LEU A 228 -5.16 12.26 11.49
CA LEU A 228 -3.86 12.25 10.79
C LEU A 228 -3.55 13.63 10.23
N GLY A 229 -2.28 14.03 10.29
CA GLY A 229 -1.83 15.30 9.73
C GLY A 229 -2.27 15.46 8.26
N TYR A 230 -2.80 16.63 7.92
CA TYR A 230 -3.43 16.87 6.63
C TYR A 230 -2.60 16.42 5.40
N PRO A 231 -1.29 16.71 5.30
CA PRO A 231 -0.51 16.33 4.13
C PRO A 231 -0.52 14.81 3.90
N ARG A 232 -0.40 14.04 4.98
CA ARG A 232 -0.43 12.59 4.94
C ARG A 232 -1.83 12.06 4.70
N ALA A 233 -2.83 12.61 5.40
CA ALA A 233 -4.22 12.16 5.28
C ALA A 233 -4.75 12.31 3.84
N MET A 234 -4.39 13.39 3.16
CA MET A 234 -4.78 13.57 1.76
C MET A 234 -4.20 12.51 0.82
N LEU A 235 -3.02 11.93 1.11
CA LEU A 235 -2.49 10.81 0.33
C LEU A 235 -3.34 9.55 0.51
N VAL A 236 -3.84 9.29 1.73
CA VAL A 236 -4.74 8.17 2.01
C VAL A 236 -6.05 8.34 1.23
N LEU A 237 -6.66 9.52 1.31
CA LEU A 237 -7.88 9.83 0.58
C LEU A 237 -7.67 9.76 -0.95
N GLU A 238 -6.55 10.29 -1.45
CA GLU A 238 -6.20 10.21 -2.88
C GLU A 238 -6.02 8.76 -3.35
N ALA A 239 -5.33 7.93 -2.54
CA ALA A 239 -5.14 6.51 -2.83
C ALA A 239 -6.49 5.76 -2.90
N GLN A 240 -7.38 6.01 -1.95
CA GLN A 240 -8.72 5.40 -1.93
C GLN A 240 -9.58 5.86 -3.11
N ALA A 241 -9.59 7.15 -3.43
CA ALA A 241 -10.32 7.70 -4.56
C ALA A 241 -9.84 7.07 -5.88
N TYR A 242 -8.52 7.01 -6.07
CA TYR A 242 -7.91 6.39 -7.24
C TYR A 242 -8.22 4.88 -7.32
N LEU A 243 -8.21 4.16 -6.20
CA LEU A 243 -8.58 2.75 -6.16
C LEU A 243 -10.01 2.55 -6.69
N PHE A 244 -10.99 3.31 -6.18
CA PHE A 244 -12.37 3.19 -6.62
C PHE A 244 -12.58 3.69 -8.07
N GLU A 245 -11.79 4.66 -8.55
CA GLU A 245 -11.75 5.04 -9.96
C GLU A 245 -11.34 3.85 -10.84
N VAL A 246 -10.21 3.22 -10.52
CA VAL A 246 -9.69 2.06 -11.26
C VAL A 246 -10.68 0.89 -11.23
N LEU A 247 -11.25 0.58 -10.06
CA LEU A 247 -12.22 -0.50 -9.93
C LEU A 247 -13.49 -0.23 -10.74
N CYS A 248 -14.02 1.00 -10.71
CA CYS A 248 -15.14 1.41 -11.57
C CYS A 248 -14.83 1.15 -13.04
N ASN A 249 -13.68 1.63 -13.52
CA ASN A 249 -13.31 1.51 -14.92
C ASN A 249 -13.13 0.05 -15.36
N ILE A 250 -12.53 -0.79 -14.50
CA ILE A 250 -12.36 -2.22 -14.77
C ILE A 250 -13.73 -2.91 -14.86
N VAL A 251 -14.62 -2.66 -13.89
CA VAL A 251 -15.97 -3.23 -13.89
C VAL A 251 -16.77 -2.77 -15.10
N ASP A 252 -16.72 -1.48 -15.44
CA ASP A 252 -17.35 -0.92 -16.64
C ASP A 252 -16.89 -1.66 -17.90
N LYS A 253 -15.57 -1.88 -18.05
CA LYS A 253 -15.00 -2.59 -19.20
C LYS A 253 -15.32 -4.08 -19.23
N ILE A 254 -15.48 -4.74 -18.09
CA ILE A 254 -15.94 -6.14 -18.06
C ILE A 254 -17.41 -6.23 -18.50
N LEU A 255 -18.23 -5.27 -18.08
CA LEU A 255 -19.67 -5.22 -18.35
C LEU A 255 -20.05 -4.51 -19.65
N GLU A 256 -19.07 -4.10 -20.46
CA GLU A 256 -19.30 -3.46 -21.75
C GLU A 256 -20.20 -4.34 -22.65
N GLY A 257 -21.28 -3.76 -23.18
CA GLY A 257 -22.27 -4.48 -23.99
C GLY A 257 -23.20 -5.44 -23.22
N VAL A 258 -23.25 -5.38 -21.88
CA VAL A 258 -24.30 -6.08 -21.10
C VAL A 258 -25.54 -5.17 -21.03
N PRO A 259 -26.73 -5.64 -21.44
CA PRO A 259 -27.96 -4.85 -21.31
C PRO A 259 -28.33 -4.66 -19.83
N LEU A 260 -29.18 -3.67 -19.55
CA LEU A 260 -29.80 -3.53 -18.23
C LEU A 260 -30.59 -4.81 -17.90
N GLN A 261 -30.44 -5.28 -16.67
CA GLN A 261 -31.03 -6.53 -16.21
C GLN A 261 -31.48 -6.39 -14.75
N PRO A 262 -32.42 -7.23 -14.28
CA PRO A 262 -32.77 -7.27 -12.87
C PRO A 262 -31.57 -7.73 -12.02
N PRO A 263 -31.58 -7.44 -10.71
CA PRO A 263 -30.49 -7.81 -9.83
C PRO A 263 -30.19 -9.32 -9.88
N ARG A 264 -28.92 -9.67 -10.09
CA ARG A 264 -28.47 -11.05 -10.18
C ARG A 264 -27.04 -11.21 -9.67
N ALA A 265 -26.93 -11.73 -8.45
CA ALA A 265 -25.67 -11.87 -7.73
C ALA A 265 -25.62 -13.13 -6.85
N GLU A 266 -26.46 -14.15 -7.11
CA GLU A 266 -26.51 -15.37 -6.30
C GLU A 266 -25.15 -16.07 -6.26
N LYS A 267 -24.49 -16.23 -7.41
CA LYS A 267 -23.16 -16.86 -7.48
C LYS A 267 -22.09 -16.01 -6.81
N TRP A 268 -22.26 -14.70 -6.84
CA TRP A 268 -21.39 -13.78 -6.10
C TRP A 268 -21.54 -13.98 -4.60
N HIS A 269 -22.78 -14.06 -4.10
CA HIS A 269 -23.05 -14.31 -2.69
C HIS A 269 -22.57 -15.70 -2.25
N ASP A 270 -22.73 -16.73 -3.07
CA ASP A 270 -22.20 -18.07 -2.79
C ASP A 270 -20.67 -18.05 -2.66
N LEU A 271 -19.97 -17.42 -3.60
CA LEU A 271 -18.51 -17.28 -3.59
C LEU A 271 -18.02 -16.56 -2.32
N VAL A 272 -18.69 -15.47 -1.94
CA VAL A 272 -18.34 -14.70 -0.74
C VAL A 272 -18.60 -15.49 0.54
N SER A 273 -19.74 -16.18 0.63
CA SER A 273 -20.20 -16.87 1.84
C SER A 273 -19.33 -18.06 2.21
N ARG A 274 -18.70 -18.69 1.22
CA ARG A 274 -17.83 -19.85 1.43
C ARG A 274 -16.38 -19.50 1.77
N GLU A 275 -16.05 -18.21 1.91
CA GLU A 275 -14.67 -17.71 2.05
C GLU A 275 -13.72 -18.23 0.93
N GLU A 276 -14.28 -18.63 -0.22
CA GLU A 276 -13.62 -19.32 -1.34
C GLU A 276 -12.54 -18.47 -2.03
N PHE A 277 -12.39 -17.20 -1.66
CA PHE A 277 -11.20 -16.43 -2.04
C PHE A 277 -9.90 -17.11 -1.56
N ARG A 278 -9.95 -17.94 -0.50
CA ARG A 278 -8.81 -18.66 0.08
C ARG A 278 -8.43 -19.97 -0.63
N GLU A 279 -9.32 -20.58 -1.41
CA GLU A 279 -9.18 -21.97 -1.90
C GLU A 279 -8.51 -22.10 -3.29
N THR A 280 -8.02 -21.01 -3.87
CA THR A 280 -7.17 -21.17 -5.07
C THR A 280 -5.79 -21.64 -4.62
N ASN A 281 -5.36 -22.83 -5.07
CA ASN A 281 -4.13 -23.61 -4.78
C ASN A 281 -2.76 -22.87 -4.68
N ALA A 282 -2.73 -21.55 -4.56
CA ALA A 282 -1.59 -20.73 -4.20
C ALA A 282 -1.77 -20.19 -2.78
N VAL A 283 -1.49 -21.05 -1.78
CA VAL A 283 -1.53 -20.72 -0.34
C VAL A 283 -0.73 -19.45 0.00
N GLU A 284 0.33 -19.17 -0.77
CA GLU A 284 1.19 -17.98 -0.62
C GLU A 284 0.48 -16.64 -0.92
N ILE A 285 -0.64 -16.64 -1.65
CA ILE A 285 -1.34 -15.42 -2.12
C ILE A 285 -2.42 -14.96 -1.12
N TRP A 286 -2.72 -15.73 -0.07
CA TRP A 286 -3.93 -15.48 0.74
C TRP A 286 -3.67 -15.37 2.24
N SER A 287 -2.41 -15.29 2.68
CA SER A 287 -2.14 -14.87 4.05
C SER A 287 -2.67 -13.44 4.24
N PRO A 288 -3.55 -13.21 5.23
CA PRO A 288 -3.99 -11.86 5.60
C PRO A 288 -2.83 -10.99 6.06
N TYR A 289 -1.64 -11.53 6.29
CA TYR A 289 -0.45 -10.74 6.61
C TYR A 289 0.26 -10.22 5.35
N THR A 290 0.42 -11.05 4.32
CA THR A 290 1.15 -10.70 3.09
C THR A 290 0.28 -10.06 2.02
N ASN A 291 -1.05 -10.29 2.05
CA ASN A 291 -2.00 -9.86 1.02
C ASN A 291 -3.20 -9.08 1.60
N GLN A 292 -2.95 -8.26 2.62
CA GLN A 292 -3.95 -7.46 3.36
C GLN A 292 -4.94 -6.70 2.46
N ALA A 293 -4.45 -6.14 1.36
CA ALA A 293 -5.26 -5.37 0.40
C ALA A 293 -6.43 -6.17 -0.22
N PHE A 294 -6.35 -7.50 -0.23
CA PHE A 294 -7.31 -8.41 -0.83
C PHE A 294 -8.06 -9.25 0.22
N SER A 295 -8.05 -8.82 1.48
CA SER A 295 -8.69 -9.51 2.60
C SER A 295 -9.66 -8.58 3.35
N ARG A 296 -10.22 -8.99 4.49
CA ARG A 296 -10.98 -8.06 5.35
C ARG A 296 -10.04 -6.96 5.88
N PRO A 297 -10.54 -5.74 6.18
CA PRO A 297 -9.70 -4.71 6.78
C PRO A 297 -9.09 -5.24 8.09
N PRO A 298 -7.83 -4.87 8.41
CA PRO A 298 -7.19 -5.33 9.62
C PRO A 298 -7.95 -4.80 10.83
N MET A 299 -8.35 -5.71 11.73
CA MET A 299 -8.98 -5.37 13.00
C MET A 299 -8.07 -5.81 14.14
N PHE A 300 -7.99 -4.97 15.16
CA PHE A 300 -7.29 -5.33 16.38
C PHE A 300 -8.10 -6.41 17.12
N ASN A 301 -7.48 -7.56 17.37
CA ASN A 301 -8.07 -8.66 18.12
C ASN A 301 -6.97 -9.28 18.99
N CYS A 302 -7.05 -9.02 20.30
CA CYS A 302 -6.06 -9.51 21.27
C CYS A 302 -5.93 -11.03 21.27
N ASP A 303 -7.05 -11.76 21.23
CA ASP A 303 -7.05 -13.23 21.31
C ASP A 303 -6.41 -13.85 20.07
N TYR A 304 -6.71 -13.28 18.89
CA TYR A 304 -6.07 -13.69 17.65
C TYR A 304 -4.57 -13.40 17.67
N LEU A 305 -4.16 -12.21 18.12
CA LEU A 305 -2.74 -11.85 18.22
C LEU A 305 -1.99 -12.74 19.23
N LEU A 306 -2.61 -13.06 20.36
CA LEU A 306 -2.06 -13.96 21.36
C LEU A 306 -1.92 -15.38 20.80
N THR A 307 -2.93 -15.87 20.10
CA THR A 307 -2.88 -17.19 19.44
C THR A 307 -1.80 -17.23 18.38
N LEU A 308 -1.71 -16.20 17.52
CA LEU A 308 -0.67 -16.09 16.50
C LEU A 308 0.73 -16.03 17.12
N ALA A 309 0.91 -15.27 18.21
CA ALA A 309 2.17 -15.18 18.91
C ALA A 309 2.58 -16.54 19.51
N LYS A 310 1.65 -17.26 20.14
CA LYS A 310 1.89 -18.62 20.66
C LYS A 310 2.25 -19.60 19.55
N SER A 311 1.49 -19.63 18.46
CA SER A 311 1.77 -20.50 17.32
C SER A 311 3.13 -20.18 16.69
N ARG A 312 3.51 -18.91 16.59
CA ARG A 312 4.85 -18.52 16.11
C ARG A 312 5.96 -18.92 17.08
N LEU A 313 5.72 -18.81 18.38
CA LEU A 313 6.68 -19.22 19.40
C LEU A 313 6.93 -20.74 19.31
N GLU A 314 5.86 -21.53 19.24
CA GLU A 314 5.92 -22.98 19.04
C GLU A 314 6.61 -23.34 17.71
N GLU A 315 6.21 -22.73 16.59
CA GLU A 315 6.83 -22.93 15.27
C GLU A 315 8.33 -22.58 15.28
N THR A 316 8.72 -21.50 15.96
CA THR A 316 10.12 -21.08 16.08
C THR A 316 10.92 -22.03 16.97
N GLY A 317 10.32 -22.50 18.07
CA GLY A 317 10.90 -23.50 18.95
C GLY A 317 11.16 -24.82 18.21
N ASP A 318 10.16 -25.32 17.49
CA ASP A 318 10.27 -26.48 16.62
C ASP A 318 11.35 -26.27 15.55
N HIS A 319 11.35 -25.12 14.89
CA HIS A 319 12.34 -24.79 13.86
C HIS A 319 13.78 -24.87 14.39
N LEU A 320 14.05 -24.22 15.53
CA LEU A 320 15.37 -24.26 16.18
C LEU A 320 15.76 -25.67 16.62
N TRP A 321 14.82 -26.40 17.22
CA TRP A 321 15.04 -27.78 17.64
C TRP A 321 15.41 -28.66 16.44
N TYR A 322 14.64 -28.62 15.35
CA TYR A 322 14.93 -29.42 14.15
C TYR A 322 16.21 -28.99 13.44
N LEU A 323 16.55 -27.69 13.42
CA LEU A 323 17.84 -27.25 12.88
C LEU A 323 19.04 -27.85 13.63
N GLN A 324 18.93 -28.07 14.93
CA GLN A 324 20.00 -28.60 15.78
C GLN A 324 20.00 -30.13 15.86
N CYS A 325 18.81 -30.75 15.88
CA CYS A 325 18.65 -32.16 16.19
C CYS A 325 18.32 -33.05 14.98
N ASP A 326 17.87 -32.47 13.85
CA ASP A 326 17.50 -33.21 12.64
C ASP A 326 18.38 -32.81 11.44
N SER A 327 19.31 -33.69 11.09
CA SER A 327 20.25 -33.47 9.97
C SER A 327 19.58 -33.38 8.60
N ASP A 328 18.43 -34.05 8.39
CA ASP A 328 17.71 -33.99 7.13
C ASP A 328 16.91 -32.69 7.01
N TYR A 329 16.32 -32.22 8.11
CA TYR A 329 15.69 -30.91 8.18
C TYR A 329 16.71 -29.80 7.91
N MET A 330 17.85 -29.80 8.62
CA MET A 330 18.93 -28.83 8.42
C MET A 330 19.42 -28.83 6.97
N ARG A 331 19.64 -30.02 6.36
CA ARG A 331 20.03 -30.14 4.95
C ARG A 331 18.98 -29.57 4.01
N ARG A 332 17.69 -29.80 4.27
CA ARG A 332 16.58 -29.23 3.47
C ARG A 332 16.55 -27.71 3.59
N HIS A 333 16.72 -27.17 4.79
CA HIS A 333 16.71 -25.74 5.04
C HIS A 333 17.89 -25.03 4.36
N VAL A 334 19.10 -25.57 4.47
CA VAL A 334 20.29 -25.06 3.75
C VAL A 334 20.06 -25.08 2.23
N LYS A 335 19.47 -26.14 1.68
CA LYS A 335 19.14 -26.21 0.25
C LYS A 335 18.23 -25.05 -0.20
N LEU A 336 17.29 -24.62 0.63
CA LEU A 336 16.42 -23.48 0.31
C LEU A 336 17.22 -22.17 0.18
N TRP A 337 18.20 -21.93 1.04
CA TRP A 337 19.08 -20.77 0.90
C TRP A 337 19.89 -20.79 -0.40
N PHE A 338 20.45 -21.94 -0.76
CA PHE A 338 21.17 -22.11 -2.02
C PHE A 338 20.29 -22.00 -3.27
N ALA A 339 18.98 -22.21 -3.13
CA ALA A 339 18.02 -22.03 -4.22
C ALA A 339 17.78 -20.53 -4.56
N THR A 340 18.16 -19.61 -3.68
CA THR A 340 18.02 -18.17 -3.92
C THR A 340 19.02 -17.67 -4.96
N GLU A 341 18.60 -16.67 -5.74
CA GLU A 341 19.46 -16.06 -6.79
C GLU A 341 20.72 -15.40 -6.21
N VAL A 342 20.65 -14.95 -4.96
CA VAL A 342 21.76 -14.33 -4.24
C VAL A 342 22.89 -15.35 -4.04
N PHE A 343 22.58 -16.57 -3.60
CA PHE A 343 23.57 -17.63 -3.45
C PHE A 343 24.05 -18.20 -4.80
N LYS A 344 23.15 -18.33 -5.79
CA LYS A 344 23.54 -18.82 -7.13
C LYS A 344 24.55 -17.92 -7.82
N LYS A 345 24.40 -16.60 -7.68
CA LYS A 345 25.27 -15.60 -8.35
C LYS A 345 26.53 -15.25 -7.57
N ALA A 346 26.62 -15.65 -6.29
CA ALA A 346 27.80 -15.41 -5.48
C ALA A 346 29.00 -16.25 -5.96
N PRO A 347 30.23 -15.69 -5.98
CA PRO A 347 31.48 -16.45 -6.14
C PRO A 347 31.61 -17.55 -5.08
N GLU A 348 32.26 -18.66 -5.43
CA GLU A 348 32.35 -19.85 -4.57
C GLU A 348 32.92 -19.56 -3.17
N GLN A 349 33.99 -18.76 -3.09
CA GLN A 349 34.60 -18.35 -1.81
C GLN A 349 33.65 -17.51 -0.94
N GLN A 350 32.76 -16.71 -1.56
CA GLN A 350 31.77 -15.91 -0.82
C GLN A 350 30.58 -16.74 -0.35
N ARG A 351 30.22 -17.83 -1.06
CA ARG A 351 29.10 -18.70 -0.67
C ARG A 351 29.28 -19.33 0.70
N ALA A 352 30.50 -19.77 1.03
CA ALA A 352 30.80 -20.37 2.33
C ALA A 352 30.66 -19.35 3.48
N MET A 353 31.14 -18.12 3.28
CA MET A 353 30.95 -17.02 4.24
C MET A 353 29.48 -16.65 4.40
N MET A 354 28.75 -16.50 3.29
CA MET A 354 27.32 -16.18 3.30
C MET A 354 26.49 -17.26 4.00
N LEU A 355 26.82 -18.54 3.80
CA LEU A 355 26.18 -19.65 4.49
C LEU A 355 26.42 -19.56 6.00
N THR A 356 27.68 -19.37 6.41
CA THR A 356 28.04 -19.26 7.83
C THR A 356 27.32 -18.09 8.49
N GLN A 357 27.32 -16.91 7.85
CA GLN A 357 26.59 -15.74 8.33
C GLN A 357 25.08 -15.98 8.41
N ARG A 358 24.49 -16.67 7.42
CA ARG A 358 23.07 -17.01 7.45
C ARG A 358 22.72 -17.92 8.61
N ILE A 359 23.52 -18.95 8.88
CA ILE A 359 23.31 -19.85 10.02
C ILE A 359 23.40 -19.08 11.34
N VAL A 360 24.42 -18.23 11.50
CA VAL A 360 24.58 -17.40 12.71
C VAL A 360 23.40 -16.46 12.88
N LEU A 361 23.02 -15.72 11.83
CA LEU A 361 21.87 -14.82 11.86
C LEU A 361 20.56 -15.55 12.14
N GLU A 362 20.36 -16.75 11.60
CA GLU A 362 19.17 -17.55 11.88
C GLU A 362 19.11 -17.88 13.38
N ILE A 363 20.19 -18.40 13.96
CA ILE A 363 20.27 -18.72 15.39
C ILE A 363 20.09 -17.46 16.25
N GLU A 364 20.80 -16.38 15.93
CA GLU A 364 20.72 -15.10 16.67
C GLU A 364 19.34 -14.45 16.59
N SER A 365 18.68 -14.53 15.43
CA SER A 365 17.34 -13.95 15.24
C SER A 365 16.26 -14.58 16.11
N HIS A 366 16.49 -15.83 16.54
CA HIS A 366 15.57 -16.57 17.40
C HIS A 366 16.06 -16.68 18.86
N PHE A 367 17.32 -16.30 19.15
CA PHE A 367 17.90 -16.41 20.50
C PHE A 367 17.22 -15.52 21.55
N PHE A 368 16.62 -14.40 21.12
CA PHE A 368 15.83 -13.52 22.01
C PHE A 368 14.48 -14.12 22.44
N LEU A 369 14.02 -15.21 21.81
CA LEU A 369 12.76 -15.89 22.15
C LEU A 369 12.97 -17.12 23.05
N ALA A 370 14.22 -17.54 23.28
CA ALA A 370 14.57 -18.74 24.04
C ALA A 370 15.04 -18.45 25.47
N MET A 371 15.13 -17.18 25.87
CA MET A 371 15.42 -16.77 27.25
C MET A 371 14.15 -16.26 27.94
N ASP A 372 13.23 -17.17 28.22
CA ASP A 372 12.28 -17.10 29.35
C ASP A 372 11.87 -18.52 29.75
#